data_AF-A0A2E3DGK2-F1
#
_entry.id   AF-A0A2E3DGK2-F1
#
_cell.length_a   1.000
_cell.length_b   1.000
_cell.length_c   1.000
_cell.angle_alpha   90.00
_cell.angle_beta   90.00
_cell.angle_gamma   90.00
#
_symmetry.space_group_name_H-M   'P 1'
#
loop_
_entity.id
_entity.type
_entity.pdbx_description
1 polymer ?
#
loop_
_entity_poly.entity_id
_entity_poly.type
_entity_poly.pdbx_seq_one_letter_code
_entity_poly.pdbx_strand_id
1 'polypeptide(L)'
;MLALLFRAAINGEEITIVVNETAGLYRGNFPVNAAYNWPEPVVRDRQFKLLQNGKIIPAQFQPVQAGDKIQQFEVDFRATLAPYASAEFTIKPVEQSDVIEPIRGFQLQKYDQGMRLINDPYLHWRIDNHLKGVLDEFQFGKSDFWDPQDSALVLKLADGSQVKVTGNEKGDLKVLKTGPWAVQFNYSLDARQLGLRKVKSNVTLSFDVSRSWVRVDWRVDDPAREVKALAVPMKIKLSEPSRQNPTLIDFGTTTQIYSSLSGSQSAELRANYDYFPREPKYVWEVLKQDGNKMRQLAVGRQQSGERSLPEGWAHIMDSRKCLALAVDKFGQDANDVIRLAADGRFYLQRTPVDRGRLRTGKYIQLRYWLHFVFNPQEVSAATSPQSMKTPLEVHLK
;
A
#
# COMPACT_ATOMS: atom_id res chain seq x y z
N MET A 1 -27.08 0.32 27.84
CA MET A 1 -27.46 1.49 27.03
C MET A 1 -28.25 0.97 25.84
N LEU A 2 -29.58 1.09 25.90
CA LEU A 2 -30.51 0.65 24.85
C LEU A 2 -30.25 1.49 23.58
N ALA A 3 -30.00 0.83 22.46
CA ALA A 3 -29.97 1.49 21.15
C ALA A 3 -31.40 1.52 20.59
N LEU A 4 -31.90 2.73 20.32
CA LEU A 4 -33.11 2.93 19.53
C LEU A 4 -32.90 2.32 18.14
N LEU A 5 -33.74 1.35 17.80
CA LEU A 5 -33.91 0.85 16.44
C LEU A 5 -34.68 1.89 15.62
N PHE A 6 -33.97 2.63 14.76
CA PHE A 6 -34.62 3.30 13.64
C PHE A 6 -34.95 2.24 12.58
N ARG A 7 -36.23 1.89 12.47
CA ARG A 7 -36.77 1.24 11.26
C ARG A 7 -36.94 2.31 10.20
N ALA A 8 -35.90 2.51 9.38
CA ALA A 8 -36.12 3.03 8.04
C ALA A 8 -36.94 1.99 7.26
N ALA A 9 -37.95 2.42 6.51
CA ALA A 9 -38.62 1.55 5.54
C ALA A 9 -37.60 1.23 4.44
N ILE A 10 -37.00 0.05 4.51
CA ILE A 10 -36.06 -0.45 3.50
C ILE A 10 -36.91 -0.97 2.33
N ASN A 11 -37.02 -0.22 1.24
CA ASN A 11 -37.27 -0.84 -0.06
C ASN A 11 -35.99 -1.63 -0.39
N GLY A 12 -35.99 -2.93 -0.10
CA GLY A 12 -34.83 -3.84 -0.08
C GLY A 12 -34.22 -4.20 -1.44
N GLU A 13 -34.17 -3.24 -2.36
CA GLU A 13 -33.81 -3.48 -3.77
C GLU A 13 -32.51 -2.80 -4.21
N GLU A 14 -31.96 -1.87 -3.43
CA GLU A 14 -30.75 -1.14 -3.80
C GLU A 14 -29.92 -0.70 -2.60
N ILE A 15 -28.63 -0.47 -2.84
CA ILE A 15 -27.69 0.14 -1.89
C ILE A 15 -27.06 1.36 -2.56
N THR A 16 -27.03 2.49 -1.89
CA THR A 16 -26.32 3.68 -2.38
C THR A 16 -24.99 3.85 -1.64
N ILE A 17 -23.93 4.01 -2.42
CA ILE A 17 -22.58 4.29 -1.99
C ILE A 17 -22.26 5.74 -2.38
N VAL A 18 -21.70 6.50 -1.44
CA VAL A 18 -21.13 7.82 -1.70
C VAL A 18 -19.61 7.71 -1.68
N VAL A 19 -18.97 8.23 -2.73
CA VAL A 19 -17.51 8.28 -2.85
C VAL A 19 -17.07 9.74 -2.79
N ASN A 20 -16.11 10.05 -1.92
CA ASN A 20 -15.62 11.41 -1.69
C ASN A 20 -14.12 11.51 -1.97
N GLU A 21 -13.75 12.56 -2.68
CA GLU A 21 -12.38 13.04 -2.75
C GLU A 21 -12.14 13.98 -1.55
N THR A 22 -11.15 13.67 -0.72
CA THR A 22 -10.94 14.39 0.56
C THR A 22 -9.59 15.10 0.63
N ALA A 23 -8.74 14.95 -0.40
CA ALA A 23 -7.37 15.45 -0.38
C ALA A 23 -7.16 16.69 -1.27
N GLY A 24 -8.20 17.17 -1.95
CA GLY A 24 -8.10 18.29 -2.88
C GLY A 24 -7.38 17.91 -4.17
N LEU A 25 -7.42 16.63 -4.56
CA LEU A 25 -6.71 16.12 -5.74
C LEU A 25 -7.70 15.76 -6.85
N TYR A 26 -7.34 16.04 -8.10
CA TYR A 26 -8.08 15.46 -9.23
C TYR A 26 -7.82 13.95 -9.30
N ARG A 27 -8.89 13.16 -9.36
CA ARG A 27 -8.85 11.69 -9.41
C ARG A 27 -9.36 11.24 -10.76
N GLY A 28 -8.48 10.91 -11.71
CA GLY A 28 -8.86 10.35 -13.00
C GLY A 28 -8.83 8.82 -12.99
N ASN A 29 -9.98 8.19 -13.27
CA ASN A 29 -10.13 6.72 -13.32
C ASN A 29 -9.51 6.00 -12.11
N PHE A 30 -9.71 6.58 -10.92
CA PHE A 30 -9.10 6.14 -9.68
C PHE A 30 -9.81 4.91 -9.14
N PRO A 31 -9.08 3.89 -8.64
CA PRO A 31 -9.70 2.68 -8.11
C PRO A 31 -10.51 2.97 -6.86
N VAL A 32 -11.73 2.43 -6.81
CA VAL A 32 -12.61 2.44 -5.64
C VAL A 32 -12.88 0.99 -5.25
N ASN A 33 -12.64 0.69 -3.98
CA ASN A 33 -12.98 -0.59 -3.35
C ASN A 33 -13.96 -0.29 -2.22
N ALA A 34 -15.10 -0.96 -2.18
CA ALA A 34 -16.11 -0.75 -1.13
C ALA A 34 -16.68 -2.08 -0.65
N ALA A 35 -16.81 -2.25 0.66
CA ALA A 35 -17.54 -3.37 1.26
C ALA A 35 -18.94 -2.91 1.66
N TYR A 36 -19.94 -3.77 1.46
CA TYR A 36 -21.33 -3.50 1.83
C TYR A 36 -22.03 -4.77 2.32
N ASN A 37 -23.05 -4.59 3.16
CA ASN A 37 -23.95 -5.65 3.56
C ASN A 37 -25.24 -5.50 2.78
N TRP A 38 -25.63 -6.55 2.04
CA TRP A 38 -26.96 -6.63 1.46
C TRP A 38 -28.01 -6.76 2.59
N PRO A 39 -29.20 -6.15 2.47
CA PRO A 39 -30.19 -6.17 3.56
C PRO A 39 -30.50 -7.58 4.06
N GLU A 40 -30.66 -8.54 3.15
CA GLU A 40 -30.94 -9.95 3.46
C GLU A 40 -29.88 -10.89 2.87
N PRO A 41 -29.59 -12.05 3.47
CA PRO A 41 -28.71 -13.04 2.86
C PRO A 41 -29.23 -13.53 1.50
N VAL A 42 -28.40 -13.43 0.47
CA VAL A 42 -28.71 -13.89 -0.90
C VAL A 42 -27.83 -15.07 -1.28
N VAL A 43 -28.19 -15.77 -2.36
CA VAL A 43 -27.35 -16.82 -2.93
C VAL A 43 -26.00 -16.27 -3.38
N ARG A 44 -24.94 -17.06 -3.23
CA ARG A 44 -23.54 -16.65 -3.52
C ARG A 44 -23.32 -16.14 -4.95
N ASP A 45 -24.04 -16.69 -5.92
CA ASP A 45 -23.98 -16.34 -7.34
C ASP A 45 -24.87 -15.15 -7.71
N ARG A 46 -25.51 -14.50 -6.73
CA ARG A 46 -26.27 -13.27 -6.95
C ARG A 46 -25.40 -12.22 -7.62
N GLN A 47 -25.82 -11.79 -8.80
CA GLN A 47 -25.15 -10.74 -9.56
C GLN A 47 -25.73 -9.36 -9.25
N PHE A 48 -24.84 -8.37 -9.28
CA PHE A 48 -25.17 -6.97 -9.06
C PHE A 48 -24.65 -6.12 -10.23
N LYS A 49 -25.30 -4.97 -10.44
CA LYS A 49 -24.89 -3.91 -11.35
C LYS A 49 -24.65 -2.64 -10.55
N LEU A 50 -23.68 -1.84 -11.00
CA LEU A 50 -23.38 -0.54 -10.43
C LEU A 50 -23.90 0.55 -11.37
N LEU A 51 -24.64 1.51 -10.84
CA LEU A 51 -25.16 2.65 -11.59
C LEU A 51 -24.52 3.94 -11.11
N GLN A 52 -24.22 4.83 -12.05
CA GLN A 52 -23.88 6.23 -11.79
C GLN A 52 -24.82 7.10 -12.62
N ASN A 53 -25.58 7.99 -11.97
CA ASN A 53 -26.59 8.83 -12.64
C ASN A 53 -27.56 8.02 -13.53
N GLY A 54 -28.02 6.87 -13.03
CA GLY A 54 -28.93 5.96 -13.74
C GLY A 54 -28.31 5.14 -14.88
N LYS A 55 -27.00 5.30 -15.17
CA LYS A 55 -26.29 4.53 -16.21
C LYS A 55 -25.49 3.41 -15.58
N ILE A 56 -25.57 2.21 -16.15
CA ILE A 56 -24.74 1.08 -15.72
C ILE A 56 -23.26 1.38 -16.05
N ILE A 57 -22.38 1.17 -15.08
CA ILE A 57 -20.94 1.29 -15.24
C ILE A 57 -20.25 -0.05 -14.94
N PRO A 58 -19.09 -0.33 -15.56
CA PRO A 58 -18.32 -1.54 -15.26
C PRO A 58 -17.89 -1.61 -13.80
N ALA A 59 -18.21 -2.72 -13.14
CA ALA A 59 -17.83 -3.00 -11.77
C ALA A 59 -17.60 -4.50 -11.57
N GLN A 60 -16.83 -4.85 -10.55
CA GLN A 60 -16.56 -6.21 -10.13
C GLN A 60 -17.16 -6.41 -8.75
N PHE A 61 -18.02 -7.41 -8.60
CA PHE A 61 -18.67 -7.74 -7.33
C PHE A 61 -18.16 -9.08 -6.81
N GLN A 62 -17.87 -9.18 -5.51
CA GLN A 62 -17.40 -10.42 -4.89
C GLN A 62 -18.03 -10.68 -3.52
N PRO A 63 -18.41 -11.93 -3.22
CA PRO A 63 -18.81 -12.32 -1.88
C PRO A 63 -17.58 -12.36 -0.95
N VAL A 64 -17.69 -11.77 0.24
CA VAL A 64 -16.60 -11.72 1.24
C VAL A 64 -16.60 -12.96 2.13
N GLN A 65 -17.76 -13.61 2.28
CA GLN A 65 -17.97 -14.72 3.21
C GLN A 65 -17.96 -16.09 2.51
N ALA A 66 -17.67 -17.14 3.29
CA ALA A 66 -17.84 -18.52 2.86
C ALA A 66 -19.31 -18.97 3.06
N GLY A 67 -19.75 -19.97 2.30
CA GLY A 67 -21.11 -20.51 2.33
C GLY A 67 -21.97 -20.08 1.15
N ASP A 68 -23.22 -20.57 1.15
CA ASP A 68 -24.16 -20.40 0.03
C ASP A 68 -25.08 -19.18 0.22
N LYS A 69 -25.30 -18.76 1.46
CA LYS A 69 -26.04 -17.54 1.81
C LYS A 69 -25.06 -16.47 2.24
N ILE A 70 -24.91 -15.45 1.41
CA ILE A 70 -23.96 -14.35 1.59
C ILE A 70 -24.73 -13.06 1.84
N GLN A 71 -24.28 -12.31 2.85
CA GLN A 71 -24.77 -10.96 3.11
C GLN A 71 -23.72 -9.90 2.77
N GLN A 72 -22.44 -10.21 3.00
CA GLN A 72 -21.36 -9.25 2.82
C GLN A 72 -20.70 -9.41 1.46
N PHE A 73 -20.62 -8.30 0.73
CA PHE A 73 -20.03 -8.22 -0.60
C PHE A 73 -19.01 -7.07 -0.65
N GLU A 74 -18.13 -7.16 -1.64
CA GLU A 74 -17.28 -6.07 -2.08
C GLU A 74 -17.62 -5.69 -3.52
N VAL A 75 -17.46 -4.41 -3.83
CA VAL A 75 -17.51 -3.87 -5.18
C VAL A 75 -16.22 -3.10 -5.50
N ASP A 76 -15.69 -3.35 -6.69
CA ASP A 76 -14.57 -2.60 -7.26
C ASP A 76 -14.96 -1.94 -8.56
N PHE A 77 -14.59 -0.68 -8.70
CA PHE A 77 -14.86 0.10 -9.90
C PHE A 77 -13.87 1.26 -9.97
N ARG A 78 -14.02 2.10 -11.00
CA ARG A 78 -13.22 3.32 -11.17
C ARG A 78 -14.11 4.53 -11.07
N ALA A 79 -13.65 5.55 -10.36
CA ALA A 79 -14.33 6.83 -10.26
C ALA A 79 -13.45 7.95 -10.80
N THR A 80 -14.08 8.95 -11.39
CA THR A 80 -13.43 10.21 -11.73
C THR A 80 -14.06 11.32 -10.91
N LEU A 81 -13.24 12.02 -10.11
CA LEU A 81 -13.69 13.06 -9.18
C LEU A 81 -12.79 14.29 -9.30
N ALA A 82 -13.42 15.47 -9.28
CA ALA A 82 -12.73 16.73 -9.09
C ALA A 82 -12.25 16.87 -7.63
N PRO A 83 -11.30 17.77 -7.34
CA PRO A 83 -10.89 18.09 -5.97
C PRO A 83 -12.10 18.34 -5.06
N TYR A 84 -12.12 17.68 -3.89
CA TYR A 84 -13.19 17.81 -2.89
C TYR A 84 -14.61 17.44 -3.38
N ALA A 85 -14.73 16.76 -4.51
CA ALA A 85 -16.03 16.35 -5.05
C ALA A 85 -16.50 15.02 -4.47
N SER A 86 -17.82 14.85 -4.48
CA SER A 86 -18.51 13.60 -4.13
C SER A 86 -19.30 13.07 -5.31
N ALA A 87 -19.47 11.75 -5.39
CA ALA A 87 -20.38 11.11 -6.33
C ALA A 87 -21.14 9.95 -5.68
N GLU A 88 -22.40 9.78 -6.07
CA GLU A 88 -23.25 8.67 -5.63
C GLU A 88 -23.26 7.56 -6.69
N PHE A 89 -23.22 6.33 -6.20
CA PHE A 89 -23.29 5.11 -7.00
C PHE A 89 -24.33 4.18 -6.38
N THR A 90 -25.19 3.60 -7.20
CA THR A 90 -26.26 2.71 -6.73
C THR A 90 -25.95 1.28 -7.16
N ILE A 91 -25.91 0.36 -6.20
CA ILE A 91 -25.85 -1.07 -6.44
C ILE A 91 -27.28 -1.59 -6.52
N LYS A 92 -27.58 -2.32 -7.60
CA LYS A 92 -28.84 -3.05 -7.77
C LYS A 92 -28.56 -4.49 -8.16
N PRO A 93 -29.48 -5.43 -7.88
CA PRO A 93 -29.46 -6.71 -8.53
C PRO A 93 -29.56 -6.59 -10.05
N VAL A 94 -28.95 -7.55 -10.74
CA VAL A 94 -29.09 -7.68 -12.19
C VAL A 94 -30.45 -8.28 -12.53
N GLU A 95 -31.16 -7.66 -13.46
CA GLU A 95 -32.23 -8.31 -14.23
C GLU A 95 -31.60 -8.90 -15.51
N GLN A 96 -32.17 -9.98 -16.04
CA GLN A 96 -31.58 -10.75 -17.15
C GLN A 96 -31.09 -9.81 -18.28
N SER A 97 -29.82 -9.91 -18.68
CA SER A 97 -29.09 -9.10 -19.70
C SER A 97 -28.40 -7.77 -19.29
N ASP A 98 -28.35 -7.40 -18.00
CA ASP A 98 -27.80 -6.10 -17.54
C ASP A 98 -26.32 -6.09 -17.05
N VAL A 99 -25.52 -7.12 -17.34
CA VAL A 99 -24.11 -7.17 -16.87
C VAL A 99 -23.17 -6.56 -17.90
N ILE A 100 -22.43 -5.51 -17.52
CA ILE A 100 -21.30 -5.00 -18.29
C ILE A 100 -20.02 -5.58 -17.73
N GLU A 101 -19.46 -6.58 -18.42
CA GLU A 101 -18.14 -7.10 -18.08
C GLU A 101 -17.04 -6.09 -18.45
N PRO A 102 -15.99 -5.96 -17.62
CA PRO A 102 -14.80 -5.20 -17.96
C PRO A 102 -14.14 -5.73 -19.24
N ILE A 103 -14.01 -4.87 -20.25
CA ILE A 103 -13.38 -5.21 -21.55
C ILE A 103 -11.90 -5.60 -21.38
N ARG A 104 -11.23 -5.11 -20.33
CA ARG A 104 -9.82 -5.36 -20.00
C ARG A 104 -9.61 -5.32 -18.49
N GLY A 105 -8.51 -5.89 -18.02
CA GLY A 105 -8.10 -5.82 -16.63
C GLY A 105 -7.08 -6.90 -16.29
N PHE A 106 -6.96 -7.18 -15.00
CA PHE A 106 -6.10 -8.23 -14.50
C PHE A 106 -6.54 -9.63 -14.93
N GLN A 107 -5.56 -10.44 -15.28
CA GLN A 107 -5.64 -11.90 -15.38
C GLN A 107 -4.70 -12.51 -14.36
N LEU A 108 -5.20 -13.47 -13.59
CA LEU A 108 -4.41 -14.20 -12.60
C LEU A 108 -4.12 -15.61 -13.12
N GLN A 109 -2.84 -15.93 -13.29
CA GLN A 109 -2.37 -17.25 -13.68
C GLN A 109 -1.63 -17.90 -12.50
N LYS A 110 -1.98 -19.15 -12.19
CA LYS A 110 -1.27 -19.96 -11.18
C LYS A 110 -0.25 -20.84 -11.86
N TYR A 111 0.88 -21.07 -11.19
CA TYR A 111 1.89 -22.05 -11.58
C TYR A 111 2.52 -22.65 -10.32
N ASP A 112 3.33 -23.71 -10.45
CA ASP A 112 3.76 -24.54 -9.31
C ASP A 112 4.43 -23.76 -8.17
N GLN A 113 5.19 -22.71 -8.51
CA GLN A 113 5.99 -21.95 -7.55
C GLN A 113 5.36 -20.59 -7.18
N GLY A 114 4.16 -20.27 -7.69
CA GLY A 114 3.58 -18.96 -7.42
C GLY A 114 2.41 -18.56 -8.31
N MET A 115 2.26 -17.25 -8.41
CA MET A 115 1.19 -16.60 -9.17
C MET A 115 1.77 -15.51 -10.07
N ARG A 116 1.17 -15.35 -11.25
CA ARG A 116 1.46 -14.28 -12.19
C ARG A 116 0.21 -13.45 -12.37
N LEU A 117 0.34 -12.16 -12.09
CA LEU A 117 -0.70 -11.17 -12.33
C LEU A 117 -0.36 -10.42 -13.61
N ILE A 118 -1.29 -10.35 -14.55
CA ILE A 118 -1.08 -9.79 -15.88
C ILE A 118 -2.13 -8.72 -16.13
N ASN A 119 -1.72 -7.52 -16.50
CA ASN A 119 -2.59 -6.49 -17.07
C ASN A 119 -2.00 -6.09 -18.43
N ASP A 120 -2.41 -6.83 -19.44
CA ASP A 120 -1.82 -6.75 -20.76
C ASP A 120 -2.10 -5.42 -21.47
N PRO A 121 -1.17 -4.96 -22.32
CA PRO A 121 0.10 -5.61 -22.66
C PRO A 121 1.27 -5.23 -21.73
N TYR A 122 1.05 -4.38 -20.73
CA TYR A 122 2.15 -3.61 -20.14
C TYR A 122 2.61 -4.09 -18.78
N LEU A 123 1.75 -4.62 -17.90
CA LEU A 123 2.13 -4.85 -16.51
C LEU A 123 2.08 -6.34 -16.17
N HIS A 124 3.20 -6.86 -15.68
CA HIS A 124 3.34 -8.27 -15.32
C HIS A 124 4.02 -8.36 -13.96
N TRP A 125 3.33 -8.92 -12.97
CA TRP A 125 3.91 -9.21 -11.66
C TRP A 125 4.05 -10.71 -11.49
N ARG A 126 5.15 -11.14 -10.88
CA ARG A 126 5.33 -12.51 -10.40
C ARG A 126 5.45 -12.50 -8.89
N ILE A 127 4.73 -13.40 -8.26
CA ILE A 127 4.66 -13.54 -6.80
C ILE A 127 4.96 -15.00 -6.47
N ASP A 128 5.97 -15.25 -5.64
CA ASP A 128 6.34 -16.58 -5.15
C ASP A 128 5.39 -17.01 -4.02
N ASN A 129 5.06 -18.31 -3.93
CA ASN A 129 4.15 -18.87 -2.91
C ASN A 129 4.58 -18.57 -1.46
N HIS A 130 5.87 -18.31 -1.23
CA HIS A 130 6.42 -17.98 0.07
C HIS A 130 6.80 -16.49 0.20
N LEU A 131 6.40 -15.65 -0.76
CA LEU A 131 6.79 -14.25 -0.90
C LEU A 131 8.30 -14.05 -0.74
N LYS A 132 9.13 -14.29 -1.75
CA LYS A 132 10.56 -13.91 -1.70
C LYS A 132 10.71 -12.37 -1.78
N GLY A 133 10.52 -11.69 -0.66
CA GLY A 133 10.38 -10.23 -0.59
C GLY A 133 8.91 -9.82 -0.57
N VAL A 134 8.44 -9.19 -1.65
CA VAL A 134 7.00 -8.90 -1.88
C VAL A 134 6.56 -9.20 -3.29
N LEU A 135 7.51 -9.12 -4.21
CA LEU A 135 7.42 -9.53 -5.60
C LEU A 135 8.64 -10.42 -5.86
N ASP A 136 8.48 -11.41 -6.72
CA ASP A 136 9.60 -12.14 -7.31
C ASP A 136 10.06 -11.44 -8.61
N GLU A 137 9.12 -10.82 -9.33
CA GLU A 137 9.41 -10.06 -10.54
C GLU A 137 8.36 -8.97 -10.75
N PHE A 138 8.76 -7.87 -11.38
CA PHE A 138 7.82 -6.90 -11.95
C PHE A 138 8.37 -6.33 -13.26
N GLN A 139 7.58 -6.51 -14.33
CA GLN A 139 7.84 -5.94 -15.65
C GLN A 139 6.79 -4.88 -15.99
N PHE A 140 7.27 -3.74 -16.49
CA PHE A 140 6.45 -2.72 -17.12
C PHE A 140 6.97 -2.52 -18.56
N GLY A 141 6.15 -2.88 -19.55
CA GLY A 141 6.51 -2.87 -20.95
C GLY A 141 7.68 -3.81 -21.22
N LYS A 142 8.78 -3.27 -21.75
CA LYS A 142 10.03 -4.02 -22.00
C LYS A 142 11.05 -3.92 -20.85
N SER A 143 10.68 -3.28 -19.74
CA SER A 143 11.59 -2.99 -18.64
C SER A 143 11.28 -3.86 -17.44
N ASP A 144 12.32 -4.51 -16.92
CA ASP A 144 12.31 -5.19 -15.63
C ASP A 144 12.72 -4.23 -14.53
N PHE A 145 11.88 -4.04 -13.52
CA PHE A 145 12.04 -3.05 -12.46
C PHE A 145 12.53 -3.67 -11.16
N TRP A 146 12.30 -4.97 -10.93
CA TRP A 146 12.41 -5.56 -9.60
C TRP A 146 13.68 -6.40 -9.45
N ASP A 147 14.38 -6.20 -8.34
CA ASP A 147 15.48 -7.07 -7.91
C ASP A 147 15.04 -7.83 -6.65
N PRO A 148 14.70 -9.13 -6.77
CA PRO A 148 14.31 -9.93 -5.62
C PRO A 148 15.50 -10.24 -4.70
N GLN A 149 16.74 -10.00 -5.14
CA GLN A 149 17.92 -10.22 -4.32
C GLN A 149 17.88 -9.30 -3.09
N ASP A 150 18.08 -9.90 -1.91
CA ASP A 150 18.07 -9.23 -0.60
C ASP A 150 16.75 -8.54 -0.22
N SER A 151 15.69 -8.70 -1.03
CA SER A 151 14.35 -8.20 -0.74
C SER A 151 13.67 -9.06 0.33
N ALA A 152 13.25 -8.44 1.44
CA ALA A 152 12.60 -9.14 2.54
C ALA A 152 11.67 -8.25 3.36
N LEU A 153 10.73 -8.88 4.06
CA LEU A 153 10.08 -8.34 5.24
C LEU A 153 10.76 -8.94 6.47
N VAL A 154 11.21 -8.09 7.38
CA VAL A 154 12.07 -8.46 8.51
C VAL A 154 11.51 -7.93 9.82
N LEU A 155 11.29 -8.84 10.78
CA LEU A 155 11.06 -8.47 12.18
C LEU A 155 12.41 -8.18 12.82
N LYS A 156 12.58 -6.98 13.37
CA LYS A 156 13.69 -6.69 14.28
C LYS A 156 13.21 -6.94 15.69
N LEU A 157 13.90 -7.79 16.44
CA LEU A 157 13.51 -8.17 17.79
C LEU A 157 14.10 -7.21 18.84
N ALA A 158 13.58 -7.29 20.07
CA ALA A 158 14.02 -6.48 21.19
C ALA A 158 15.49 -6.75 21.60
N ASP A 159 15.96 -7.99 21.41
CA ASP A 159 17.35 -8.41 21.67
C ASP A 159 18.34 -8.00 20.57
N GLY A 160 17.87 -7.35 19.51
CA GLY A 160 18.67 -6.89 18.36
C GLY A 160 18.78 -7.90 17.23
N SER A 161 18.30 -9.14 17.40
CA SER A 161 18.25 -10.13 16.32
C SER A 161 17.21 -9.77 15.26
N GLN A 162 17.29 -10.44 14.12
CA GLN A 162 16.41 -10.21 12.97
C GLN A 162 15.84 -11.52 12.44
N VAL A 163 14.56 -11.53 12.13
CA VAL A 163 13.84 -12.69 11.62
C VAL A 163 13.18 -12.33 10.29
N LYS A 164 13.52 -13.04 9.22
CA LYS A 164 12.85 -12.88 7.91
C LYS A 164 11.46 -13.53 7.95
N VAL A 165 10.44 -12.78 7.57
CA VAL A 165 9.05 -13.23 7.43
C VAL A 165 8.80 -13.86 6.05
N THR A 166 9.45 -13.29 5.05
CA THR A 166 9.31 -13.61 3.62
C THR A 166 10.35 -14.63 3.17
N GLY A 167 10.02 -15.42 2.16
CA GLY A 167 10.82 -16.53 1.68
C GLY A 167 10.82 -17.72 2.65
N ASN A 168 9.80 -17.82 3.49
CA ASN A 168 9.70 -18.87 4.50
C ASN A 168 8.73 -19.97 4.04
N GLU A 169 9.21 -21.21 3.98
CA GLU A 169 8.42 -22.37 3.55
C GLU A 169 7.19 -22.63 4.41
N LYS A 170 7.15 -22.10 5.63
CA LYS A 170 6.00 -22.24 6.52
C LYS A 170 4.95 -21.14 6.36
N GLY A 171 5.24 -20.13 5.55
CA GLY A 171 4.26 -19.12 5.19
C GLY A 171 3.29 -19.64 4.13
N ASP A 172 2.08 -19.12 4.18
CA ASP A 172 0.95 -19.54 3.33
C ASP A 172 0.37 -18.32 2.61
N LEU A 173 0.49 -18.30 1.28
CA LEU A 173 -0.04 -17.26 0.40
C LEU A 173 -1.38 -17.68 -0.19
N LYS A 174 -2.42 -16.90 0.12
CA LYS A 174 -3.78 -17.12 -0.39
C LYS A 174 -4.23 -15.98 -1.29
N VAL A 175 -4.98 -16.32 -2.33
CA VAL A 175 -5.75 -15.35 -3.09
C VAL A 175 -6.97 -14.99 -2.24
N LEU A 176 -7.09 -13.71 -1.86
CA LEU A 176 -8.28 -13.19 -1.19
C LEU A 176 -9.32 -12.70 -2.18
N LYS A 177 -8.84 -12.14 -3.30
CA LYS A 177 -9.67 -11.42 -4.26
C LYS A 177 -9.11 -11.60 -5.66
N THR A 178 -9.98 -11.84 -6.64
CA THR A 178 -9.54 -12.02 -8.04
C THR A 178 -10.53 -11.46 -9.05
N GLY A 179 -10.10 -10.55 -9.89
CA GLY A 179 -10.89 -10.10 -11.02
C GLY A 179 -10.22 -8.96 -11.77
N PRO A 180 -10.87 -8.42 -12.81
CA PRO A 180 -10.25 -7.47 -13.73
C PRO A 180 -9.86 -6.13 -13.09
N TRP A 181 -10.52 -5.72 -12.01
CA TRP A 181 -10.30 -4.42 -11.36
C TRP A 181 -9.38 -4.46 -10.16
N ALA A 182 -9.43 -5.53 -9.38
CA ALA A 182 -8.60 -5.69 -8.21
C ALA A 182 -8.24 -7.15 -7.98
N VAL A 183 -6.99 -7.37 -7.57
CA VAL A 183 -6.50 -8.65 -7.09
C VAL A 183 -5.82 -8.43 -5.74
N GLN A 184 -6.12 -9.31 -4.78
CA GLN A 184 -5.51 -9.26 -3.47
C GLN A 184 -5.00 -10.63 -3.05
N PHE A 185 -3.83 -10.63 -2.43
CA PHE A 185 -3.23 -11.80 -1.82
C PHE A 185 -2.98 -11.55 -0.35
N ASN A 186 -3.07 -12.59 0.47
CA ASN A 186 -2.68 -12.55 1.87
C ASN A 186 -1.67 -13.66 2.14
N TYR A 187 -0.48 -13.26 2.57
CA TYR A 187 0.52 -14.14 3.10
C TYR A 187 0.46 -14.14 4.63
N SER A 188 0.30 -15.31 5.21
CA SER A 188 0.26 -15.49 6.66
C SER A 188 1.42 -16.36 7.14
N LEU A 189 2.00 -16.01 8.28
CA LEU A 189 3.07 -16.76 8.92
C LEU A 189 2.88 -16.77 10.44
N ASP A 190 2.92 -17.97 11.03
CA ASP A 190 3.00 -18.15 12.47
C ASP A 190 4.47 -18.21 12.90
N ALA A 191 4.99 -17.10 13.42
CA ALA A 191 6.40 -16.97 13.72
C ALA A 191 6.83 -17.78 14.97
N ARG A 192 5.93 -18.56 15.58
CA ARG A 192 6.30 -19.63 16.53
C ARG A 192 7.19 -20.68 15.91
N GLN A 193 7.04 -20.92 14.62
CA GLN A 193 7.89 -21.81 13.86
C GLN A 193 9.31 -21.24 13.67
N LEU A 194 9.51 -19.95 14.00
CA LEU A 194 10.79 -19.25 13.96
C LEU A 194 11.34 -18.94 15.36
N GLY A 195 10.78 -19.59 16.40
CA GLY A 195 11.23 -19.43 17.79
C GLY A 195 10.61 -18.28 18.57
N LEU A 196 9.65 -17.53 17.99
CA LEU A 196 8.92 -16.47 18.72
C LEU A 196 7.75 -17.07 19.52
N ARG A 197 7.34 -16.49 20.65
CA ARG A 197 6.36 -17.16 21.52
C ARG A 197 4.92 -17.05 21.04
N LYS A 198 4.51 -15.87 20.56
CA LYS A 198 3.11 -15.59 20.17
C LYS A 198 2.99 -14.61 19.00
N VAL A 199 3.97 -14.57 18.11
CA VAL A 199 3.99 -13.62 16.99
C VAL A 199 3.31 -14.21 15.77
N LYS A 200 2.32 -13.49 15.21
CA LYS A 200 1.70 -13.80 13.92
C LYS A 200 1.89 -12.65 12.95
N SER A 201 2.30 -12.95 11.73
CA SER A 201 2.49 -11.97 10.67
C SER A 201 1.47 -12.21 9.56
N ASN A 202 0.80 -11.15 9.12
CA ASN A 202 -0.08 -11.14 7.96
C ASN A 202 0.33 -10.00 7.03
N VAL A 203 0.50 -10.31 5.76
CA VAL A 203 0.91 -9.38 4.70
C VAL A 203 -0.14 -9.45 3.61
N THR A 204 -0.93 -8.39 3.45
CA THR A 204 -1.86 -8.27 2.34
C THR A 204 -1.22 -7.45 1.23
N LEU A 205 -1.17 -8.02 0.02
CA LEU A 205 -0.77 -7.33 -1.19
C LEU A 205 -2.05 -6.98 -1.97
N SER A 206 -2.27 -5.70 -2.26
CA SER A 206 -3.41 -5.23 -3.06
C SER A 206 -2.92 -4.60 -4.36
N PHE A 207 -3.48 -5.08 -5.46
CA PHE A 207 -3.22 -4.61 -6.82
C PHE A 207 -4.52 -4.05 -7.37
N ASP A 208 -4.51 -2.77 -7.72
CA ASP A 208 -5.66 -2.10 -8.32
C ASP A 208 -5.36 -1.79 -9.78
N VAL A 209 -6.36 -1.99 -10.64
CA VAL A 209 -6.25 -1.68 -12.06
C VAL A 209 -6.04 -0.18 -12.25
N SER A 210 -5.54 0.23 -13.42
CA SER A 210 -5.21 1.62 -13.78
C SER A 210 -3.94 2.19 -13.15
N ARG A 211 -3.29 1.44 -12.25
CA ARG A 211 -2.04 1.83 -11.60
C ARG A 211 -1.03 0.69 -11.67
N SER A 212 0.25 1.03 -11.73
CA SER A 212 1.35 0.07 -11.60
C SER A 212 1.79 -0.06 -10.15
N TRP A 213 0.91 0.25 -9.18
CA TRP A 213 1.26 0.21 -7.76
C TRP A 213 0.85 -1.08 -7.09
N VAL A 214 1.54 -1.37 -5.99
CA VAL A 214 1.18 -2.42 -5.04
C VAL A 214 1.07 -1.78 -3.68
N ARG A 215 -0.12 -1.88 -3.05
CA ARG A 215 -0.27 -1.55 -1.64
C ARG A 215 0.10 -2.78 -0.81
N VAL A 216 0.97 -2.59 0.17
CA VAL A 216 1.37 -3.63 1.11
C VAL A 216 0.87 -3.25 2.49
N ASP A 217 0.01 -4.09 3.04
CA ASP A 217 -0.54 -4.00 4.39
C ASP A 217 0.10 -5.07 5.26
N TRP A 218 1.13 -4.70 6.02
CA TRP A 218 1.82 -5.64 6.90
C TRP A 218 1.40 -5.43 8.36
N ARG A 219 0.72 -6.44 8.92
CA ARG A 219 0.30 -6.47 10.32
C ARG A 219 0.99 -7.60 11.06
N VAL A 220 1.52 -7.29 12.24
CA VAL A 220 2.15 -8.26 13.14
C VAL A 220 1.46 -8.22 14.49
N ASP A 221 0.72 -9.27 14.84
CA ASP A 221 0.20 -9.46 16.18
C ASP A 221 1.35 -9.97 17.07
N ASP A 222 1.71 -9.19 18.09
CA ASP A 222 2.84 -9.43 18.97
C ASP A 222 2.44 -9.14 20.44
N PRO A 223 1.64 -10.02 21.06
CA PRO A 223 1.17 -9.84 22.43
C PRO A 223 2.30 -10.01 23.46
N ALA A 224 3.40 -10.66 23.10
CA ALA A 224 4.57 -10.85 23.96
C ALA A 224 5.58 -9.69 23.85
N ARG A 225 5.37 -8.75 22.92
CA ARG A 225 6.21 -7.57 22.67
C ARG A 225 7.66 -7.94 22.33
N GLU A 226 7.85 -9.01 21.57
CA GLU A 226 9.16 -9.52 21.18
C GLU A 226 9.75 -8.76 19.98
N VAL A 227 8.87 -8.23 19.12
CA VAL A 227 9.25 -7.43 17.96
C VAL A 227 9.50 -6.00 18.43
N LYS A 228 10.58 -5.37 17.99
CA LYS A 228 10.90 -3.95 18.20
C LYS A 228 10.51 -3.09 17.01
N ALA A 229 10.77 -3.56 15.79
CA ALA A 229 10.48 -2.82 14.57
C ALA A 229 10.13 -3.74 13.40
N LEU A 230 9.39 -3.18 12.43
CA LEU A 230 9.17 -3.77 11.12
C LEU A 230 10.15 -3.14 10.14
N ALA A 231 10.83 -3.96 9.34
CA ALA A 231 11.84 -3.52 8.38
C ALA A 231 11.61 -4.13 7.00
N VAL A 232 11.88 -3.35 5.95
CA VAL A 232 11.58 -3.66 4.55
C VAL A 232 12.81 -3.33 3.69
N PRO A 233 13.91 -4.11 3.77
CA PRO A 233 15.01 -4.00 2.82
C PRO A 233 14.58 -4.55 1.45
N MET A 234 14.76 -3.75 0.40
CA MET A 234 14.37 -4.10 -0.97
C MET A 234 15.27 -3.43 -1.99
N LYS A 235 15.16 -3.85 -3.26
CA LYS A 235 15.95 -3.28 -4.34
C LYS A 235 15.17 -3.24 -5.66
N ILE A 236 15.36 -2.16 -6.40
CA ILE A 236 14.93 -2.05 -7.80
C ILE A 236 16.12 -2.06 -8.75
N LYS A 237 15.87 -2.48 -9.98
CA LYS A 237 16.88 -2.52 -11.05
C LYS A 237 17.04 -1.16 -11.70
N LEU A 238 17.92 -0.33 -11.14
CA LEU A 238 18.39 0.90 -11.78
C LEU A 238 19.66 0.64 -12.61
N SER A 239 19.93 1.57 -13.52
CA SER A 239 21.21 1.67 -14.22
C SER A 239 22.33 1.96 -13.21
N GLU A 240 23.54 1.49 -13.48
CA GLU A 240 24.68 1.66 -12.56
C GLU A 240 24.97 3.16 -12.31
N PRO A 241 24.98 3.62 -11.05
CA PRO A 241 25.07 5.04 -10.74
C PRO A 241 26.50 5.56 -10.93
N SER A 242 26.64 6.65 -11.67
CA SER A 242 27.91 7.36 -11.88
C SER A 242 27.76 8.85 -11.59
N ARG A 243 28.85 9.63 -11.71
CA ARG A 243 28.75 11.10 -11.58
C ARG A 243 27.98 11.72 -12.74
N GLN A 244 28.11 11.16 -13.93
CA GLN A 244 27.44 11.62 -15.15
C GLN A 244 25.98 11.14 -15.22
N ASN A 245 25.70 9.96 -14.68
CA ASN A 245 24.37 9.37 -14.58
C ASN A 245 24.08 8.99 -13.12
N PRO A 246 23.85 9.97 -12.23
CA PRO A 246 23.54 9.65 -10.84
C PRO A 246 22.12 9.12 -10.72
N THR A 247 21.87 8.40 -9.62
CA THR A 247 20.51 8.09 -9.18
C THR A 247 19.91 9.34 -8.58
N LEU A 248 18.76 9.77 -9.09
CA LEU A 248 18.03 10.90 -8.57
C LEU A 248 17.07 10.41 -7.48
N ILE A 249 16.92 11.24 -6.46
CA ILE A 249 15.98 10.99 -5.38
C ILE A 249 15.22 12.27 -5.04
N ASP A 250 14.03 12.08 -4.50
CA ASP A 250 13.33 13.12 -3.79
C ASP A 250 12.66 12.55 -2.53
N PHE A 251 12.36 13.44 -1.58
CA PHE A 251 11.59 13.11 -0.40
C PHE A 251 10.43 14.08 -0.23
N GLY A 252 9.27 13.51 0.05
CA GLY A 252 8.07 14.20 0.47
C GLY A 252 8.15 14.68 1.90
N THR A 253 8.43 15.97 2.07
CA THR A 253 8.26 16.69 3.33
C THR A 253 7.26 17.82 3.11
N THR A 254 7.12 18.77 4.04
CA THR A 254 6.33 19.99 3.77
C THR A 254 6.84 20.79 2.57
N THR A 255 8.10 20.56 2.19
CA THR A 255 8.65 20.91 0.88
C THR A 255 9.24 19.68 0.20
N GLN A 256 9.50 19.76 -1.10
CA GLN A 256 10.21 18.70 -1.83
C GLN A 256 11.71 18.86 -1.65
N ILE A 257 12.39 17.78 -1.23
CA ILE A 257 13.84 17.77 -1.05
C ILE A 257 14.47 16.86 -2.11
N TYR A 258 15.18 17.46 -3.07
CA TYR A 258 15.85 16.75 -4.16
C TYR A 258 17.32 16.47 -3.85
N SER A 259 17.83 15.32 -4.29
CA SER A 259 19.26 15.04 -4.30
C SER A 259 19.65 14.07 -5.41
N SER A 260 20.95 13.93 -5.61
CA SER A 260 21.54 12.93 -6.49
C SER A 260 22.52 12.04 -5.71
N LEU A 261 22.54 10.75 -6.01
CA LEU A 261 23.36 9.73 -5.37
C LEU A 261 24.26 9.07 -6.42
N SER A 262 25.53 8.90 -6.09
CA SER A 262 26.54 8.23 -6.92
C SER A 262 27.40 7.29 -6.07
N GLY A 263 27.98 6.25 -6.69
CA GLY A 263 28.83 5.30 -5.97
C GLY A 263 28.11 4.65 -4.78
N SER A 264 28.70 4.74 -3.59
CA SER A 264 28.13 4.17 -2.35
C SER A 264 27.26 5.16 -1.56
N GLN A 265 26.81 6.26 -2.17
CA GLN A 265 26.00 7.27 -1.47
C GLN A 265 24.59 6.76 -1.16
N SER A 266 24.03 7.26 -0.07
CA SER A 266 22.63 7.04 0.29
C SER A 266 22.02 8.30 0.89
N ALA A 267 20.69 8.36 0.97
CA ALA A 267 19.98 9.37 1.72
C ALA A 267 18.84 8.77 2.53
N GLU A 268 18.43 9.46 3.58
CA GLU A 268 17.47 8.97 4.54
C GLU A 268 16.54 10.08 5.03
N LEU A 269 15.24 9.85 4.93
CA LEU A 269 14.19 10.61 5.63
C LEU A 269 13.85 9.87 6.93
N ARG A 270 13.97 10.58 8.06
CA ARG A 270 13.62 10.08 9.40
C ARG A 270 12.51 10.93 9.99
N ALA A 271 11.49 10.31 10.55
CA ALA A 271 10.54 10.98 11.43
C ALA A 271 10.66 10.43 12.85
N ASN A 272 10.74 11.34 13.82
CA ASN A 272 10.89 11.01 15.23
C ASN A 272 9.62 11.43 15.96
N TYR A 273 8.87 10.45 16.47
CA TYR A 273 7.66 10.72 17.25
C TYR A 273 7.95 10.96 18.72
N ASP A 274 8.98 10.32 19.27
CA ASP A 274 9.25 10.28 20.72
C ASP A 274 9.97 11.50 21.32
N TYR A 275 9.97 12.65 20.65
CA TYR A 275 10.90 13.70 21.02
C TYR A 275 10.37 14.71 22.06
N PHE A 276 10.84 14.59 23.33
CA PHE A 276 10.98 15.66 24.34
C PHE A 276 12.06 15.24 25.39
N PRO A 277 12.97 16.11 25.88
CA PRO A 277 13.96 16.95 25.17
C PRO A 277 15.41 16.67 25.65
N ARG A 278 16.37 16.33 24.79
CA ARG A 278 17.84 16.52 25.02
C ARG A 278 18.68 16.81 23.76
N GLU A 279 18.06 17.33 22.70
CA GLU A 279 18.56 17.48 21.31
C GLU A 279 18.70 16.19 20.45
N PRO A 280 18.31 16.22 19.15
CA PRO A 280 18.10 17.40 18.30
C PRO A 280 16.64 17.92 18.22
N LYS A 281 16.53 19.21 17.90
CA LYS A 281 15.34 20.09 17.88
C LYS A 281 14.31 19.83 16.75
N TYR A 282 14.29 18.62 16.17
CA TYR A 282 13.60 18.36 14.90
C TYR A 282 12.67 17.14 14.96
N VAL A 283 11.44 17.31 14.44
CA VAL A 283 10.43 16.23 14.33
C VAL A 283 10.68 15.30 13.16
N TRP A 284 11.45 15.76 12.17
CA TRP A 284 11.98 14.96 11.07
C TRP A 284 13.27 15.56 10.51
N GLU A 285 14.05 14.75 9.82
CA GLU A 285 15.26 15.19 9.13
C GLU A 285 15.51 14.39 7.85
N VAL A 286 16.18 15.02 6.89
CA VAL A 286 16.74 14.39 5.70
C VAL A 286 18.25 14.42 5.79
N LEU A 287 18.87 13.26 5.69
CA LEU A 287 20.31 13.07 5.76
C LEU A 287 20.84 12.49 4.45
N LYS A 288 22.04 12.87 4.06
CA LYS A 288 22.81 12.25 2.97
C LYS A 288 24.09 11.67 3.53
N GLN A 289 24.37 10.43 3.14
CA GLN A 289 25.56 9.69 3.51
C GLN A 289 26.52 9.57 2.33
N ASP A 290 27.80 9.80 2.58
CA ASP A 290 28.91 9.53 1.66
C ASP A 290 30.07 8.88 2.45
N GLY A 291 30.19 7.56 2.32
CA GLY A 291 31.07 6.76 3.18
C GLY A 291 30.68 6.90 4.65
N ASN A 292 31.61 7.38 5.48
CA ASN A 292 31.39 7.64 6.91
C ASN A 292 30.86 9.05 7.20
N LYS A 293 30.70 9.91 6.18
CA LYS A 293 30.24 11.28 6.36
C LYS A 293 28.72 11.34 6.25
N MET A 294 28.09 11.92 7.25
CA MET A 294 26.67 12.25 7.26
C MET A 294 26.51 13.75 7.12
N ARG A 295 25.72 14.20 6.16
CA ARG A 295 25.35 15.60 5.95
C ARG A 295 23.84 15.76 6.09
N GLN A 296 23.41 16.68 6.92
CA GLN A 296 22.00 17.06 6.99
C GLN A 296 21.63 17.92 5.77
N LEU A 297 20.57 17.54 5.08
CA LEU A 297 20.04 18.25 3.91
C LEU A 297 18.86 19.14 4.30
N ALA A 298 17.97 18.65 5.17
CA ALA A 298 16.79 19.37 5.60
C ALA A 298 16.31 18.88 6.97
N VAL A 299 15.54 19.71 7.67
CA VAL A 299 14.94 19.41 8.98
C VAL A 299 13.58 20.05 9.14
N GLY A 300 12.67 19.35 9.81
CA GLY A 300 11.40 19.90 10.28
C GLY A 300 11.49 20.32 11.73
N ARG A 301 11.30 21.61 12.02
CA ARG A 301 11.25 22.09 13.40
C ARG A 301 9.89 21.80 14.04
N GLN A 302 9.90 21.53 15.33
CA GLN A 302 8.69 21.59 16.14
C GLN A 302 8.35 23.06 16.37
N GLN A 303 7.19 23.53 15.91
CA GLN A 303 6.66 24.84 16.28
C GLN A 303 5.61 24.67 17.40
N SER A 304 5.46 25.68 18.26
CA SER A 304 4.44 25.63 19.31
C SER A 304 3.05 25.55 18.65
N GLY A 305 2.30 24.49 18.95
CA GLY A 305 0.95 24.28 18.41
C GLY A 305 0.87 23.58 17.05
N GLU A 306 1.97 23.47 16.29
CA GLU A 306 1.99 22.81 14.97
C GLU A 306 3.11 21.79 14.83
N ARG A 307 2.73 20.55 14.50
CA ARG A 307 3.67 19.49 14.16
C ARG A 307 3.78 19.43 12.64
N SER A 308 4.81 20.05 12.08
CA SER A 308 5.17 19.94 10.66
C SER A 308 5.70 18.53 10.39
N LEU A 309 4.80 17.56 10.22
CA LEU A 309 5.16 16.19 9.89
C LEU A 309 5.59 16.10 8.42
N PRO A 310 6.56 15.24 8.10
CA PRO A 310 6.90 15.02 6.71
C PRO A 310 5.79 14.20 6.04
N GLU A 311 5.64 14.34 4.73
CA GLU A 311 4.60 13.62 3.99
C GLU A 311 4.88 12.11 3.89
N GLY A 312 6.14 11.67 4.04
CA GLY A 312 6.45 10.23 4.15
C GLY A 312 6.37 9.47 2.84
N TRP A 313 6.76 10.11 1.75
CA TRP A 313 6.96 9.48 0.45
C TRP A 313 8.34 9.81 -0.10
N ALA A 314 8.81 9.06 -1.10
CA ALA A 314 10.08 9.28 -1.76
C ALA A 314 10.07 8.72 -3.19
N HIS A 315 10.83 9.31 -4.09
CA HIS A 315 11.18 8.68 -5.36
C HIS A 315 12.66 8.29 -5.38
N ILE A 316 12.94 7.19 -6.05
CA ILE A 316 14.29 6.76 -6.43
C ILE A 316 14.27 6.41 -7.92
N MET A 317 15.13 7.05 -8.71
CA MET A 317 15.03 6.99 -10.16
C MET A 317 16.38 7.11 -10.88
N ASP A 318 16.46 6.48 -12.04
CA ASP A 318 17.49 6.73 -13.04
C ASP A 318 16.88 7.49 -14.24
N SER A 319 17.62 7.57 -15.34
CA SER A 319 17.14 8.26 -16.55
C SER A 319 15.89 7.63 -17.19
N ARG A 320 15.52 6.39 -16.82
CA ARG A 320 14.46 5.60 -17.45
C ARG A 320 13.38 5.14 -16.48
N LYS A 321 13.74 4.74 -15.27
CA LYS A 321 12.86 4.07 -14.29
C LYS A 321 12.79 4.90 -13.03
N CYS A 322 11.61 4.92 -12.44
CA CYS A 322 11.35 5.54 -11.15
C CYS A 322 10.48 4.61 -10.30
N LEU A 323 10.81 4.50 -9.02
CA LEU A 323 9.94 3.94 -8.01
C LEU A 323 9.48 5.07 -7.11
N ALA A 324 8.16 5.27 -7.03
CA ALA A 324 7.54 6.06 -5.98
C ALA A 324 7.18 5.18 -4.79
N LEU A 325 7.65 5.57 -3.62
CA LEU A 325 7.42 4.94 -2.33
C LEU A 325 6.54 5.85 -1.49
N ALA A 326 5.58 5.29 -0.77
CA ALA A 326 4.84 6.03 0.24
C ALA A 326 4.60 5.17 1.47
N VAL A 327 4.63 5.77 2.66
CA VAL A 327 4.36 5.11 3.93
C VAL A 327 3.16 5.77 4.59
N ASP A 328 2.18 4.97 4.99
CA ASP A 328 0.99 5.46 5.65
C ASP A 328 1.34 5.98 7.05
N LYS A 329 0.77 7.12 7.43
CA LYS A 329 0.96 7.74 8.76
C LYS A 329 2.43 7.93 9.18
N PHE A 330 3.32 8.15 8.21
CA PHE A 330 4.76 8.27 8.46
C PHE A 330 5.06 9.30 9.55
N GLY A 331 5.70 8.87 10.65
CA GLY A 331 6.05 9.75 11.78
C GLY A 331 4.88 10.17 12.69
N GLN A 332 3.63 9.78 12.37
CA GLN A 332 2.45 10.21 13.12
C GLN A 332 2.26 9.47 14.43
N ASP A 333 2.64 8.20 14.54
CA ASP A 333 2.49 7.35 15.73
C ASP A 333 3.68 6.41 15.98
N ALA A 334 4.75 6.55 15.18
CA ALA A 334 5.95 5.74 15.25
C ALA A 334 7.19 6.54 14.83
N ASN A 335 8.37 6.01 15.16
CA ASN A 335 9.62 6.45 14.54
C ASN A 335 9.79 5.70 13.22
N ASP A 336 9.73 6.43 12.12
CA ASP A 336 9.76 5.85 10.78
C ASP A 336 10.99 6.31 9.99
N VAL A 337 11.44 5.44 9.09
CA VAL A 337 12.60 5.67 8.22
C VAL A 337 12.28 5.28 6.79
N ILE A 338 12.65 6.13 5.83
CA ILE A 338 12.82 5.79 4.42
C ILE A 338 14.28 6.06 4.06
N ARG A 339 15.03 5.05 3.65
CA ARG A 339 16.41 5.19 3.14
C ARG A 339 16.50 4.72 1.70
N LEU A 340 17.21 5.47 0.89
CA LEU A 340 17.46 5.23 -0.53
C LEU A 340 18.96 5.19 -0.79
N ALA A 341 19.44 4.23 -1.57
CA ALA A 341 20.84 4.12 -1.96
C ALA A 341 21.01 4.28 -3.48
N ALA A 342 22.21 4.70 -3.91
CA ALA A 342 22.48 4.97 -5.32
C ALA A 342 22.21 3.76 -6.24
N ASP A 343 22.38 2.54 -5.75
CA ASP A 343 22.24 1.29 -6.50
C ASP A 343 20.80 0.77 -6.63
N GLY A 344 19.80 1.58 -6.28
CA GLY A 344 18.40 1.17 -6.33
C GLY A 344 17.90 0.46 -5.08
N ARG A 345 18.73 0.26 -4.05
CA ARG A 345 18.24 -0.25 -2.76
C ARG A 345 17.41 0.79 -2.04
N PHE A 346 16.32 0.32 -1.43
CA PHE A 346 15.55 1.10 -0.49
C PHE A 346 15.28 0.31 0.78
N TYR A 347 15.00 1.05 1.86
CA TYR A 347 14.76 0.48 3.17
C TYR A 347 13.68 1.29 3.88
N LEU A 348 12.60 0.62 4.27
CA LEU A 348 11.58 1.18 5.16
C LEU A 348 11.73 0.59 6.55
N GLN A 349 11.53 1.39 7.59
CA GLN A 349 11.40 0.88 8.96
C GLN A 349 10.32 1.61 9.72
N ARG A 350 9.59 0.87 10.54
CA ARG A 350 8.68 1.40 11.55
C ARG A 350 9.02 0.86 12.93
N THR A 351 9.30 1.78 13.85
CA THR A 351 9.53 1.49 15.27
C THR A 351 8.44 2.17 16.11
N PRO A 352 7.45 1.42 16.63
CA PRO A 352 6.42 1.97 17.49
C PRO A 352 7.00 2.61 18.74
N VAL A 353 6.45 3.76 19.13
CA VAL A 353 6.95 4.60 20.23
C VAL A 353 6.54 4.09 21.60
N ASP A 354 5.28 3.71 21.78
CA ASP A 354 4.81 3.19 23.07
C ASP A 354 3.57 2.31 22.86
N ARG A 355 3.77 0.98 22.92
CA ARG A 355 2.66 0.02 22.81
C ARG A 355 1.75 -0.01 24.04
N GLY A 356 2.18 0.57 25.17
CA GLY A 356 1.37 0.72 26.37
C GLY A 356 0.40 1.90 26.29
N ARG A 357 0.79 3.00 25.62
CA ARG A 357 -0.05 4.18 25.41
C ARG A 357 -1.02 4.06 24.23
N LEU A 358 -0.67 3.25 23.23
CA LEU A 358 -1.55 3.01 22.08
C LEU A 358 -2.64 2.00 22.45
N ARG A 359 -3.93 2.35 22.25
CA ARG A 359 -5.09 1.44 22.39
C ARG A 359 -4.94 0.14 21.55
N THR A 360 -4.03 0.14 20.58
CA THR A 360 -3.72 -0.95 19.65
C THR A 360 -2.59 -1.88 20.11
N GLY A 361 -2.12 -1.76 21.36
CA GLY A 361 -0.88 -2.36 21.92
C GLY A 361 -0.60 -3.87 21.80
N LYS A 362 -1.41 -4.61 21.02
CA LYS A 362 -1.22 -6.03 20.67
C LYS A 362 -0.66 -6.23 19.27
N TYR A 363 -0.64 -5.22 18.40
CA TYR A 363 -0.10 -5.37 17.05
C TYR A 363 0.74 -4.16 16.59
N ILE A 364 1.60 -4.41 15.61
CA ILE A 364 2.32 -3.40 14.84
C ILE A 364 1.77 -3.44 13.41
N GLN A 365 1.63 -2.28 12.78
CA GLN A 365 1.24 -2.21 11.38
C GLN A 365 2.14 -1.26 10.59
N LEU A 366 2.58 -1.72 9.42
CA LEU A 366 3.25 -0.93 8.41
C LEU A 366 2.48 -1.08 7.09
N ARG A 367 1.85 0.01 6.66
CA ARG A 367 1.25 0.13 5.33
C ARG A 367 2.13 1.00 4.46
N TYR A 368 2.42 0.53 3.26
CA TYR A 368 3.20 1.28 2.28
C TYR A 368 2.79 0.93 0.85
N TRP A 369 3.23 1.76 -0.09
CA TRP A 369 2.97 1.58 -1.52
C TRP A 369 4.29 1.56 -2.28
N LEU A 370 4.35 0.70 -3.30
CA LEU A 370 5.39 0.66 -4.32
C LEU A 370 4.72 1.00 -5.65
N HIS A 371 5.11 2.08 -6.32
CA HIS A 371 4.55 2.47 -7.62
C HIS A 371 5.66 2.63 -8.66
N PHE A 372 5.59 1.80 -9.70
CA PHE A 372 6.67 1.69 -10.70
C PHE A 372 6.32 2.47 -11.95
N VAL A 373 7.12 3.48 -12.28
CA VAL A 373 6.82 4.43 -13.36
C VAL A 373 8.05 4.67 -14.22
N PHE A 374 7.85 5.11 -15.46
CA PHE A 374 8.95 5.56 -16.33
C PHE A 374 9.29 7.02 -16.08
N ASN A 375 10.55 7.38 -16.24
CA ASN A 375 10.99 8.78 -16.21
C ASN A 375 10.74 9.45 -17.58
N PRO A 376 10.20 10.69 -17.65
CA PRO A 376 9.72 11.52 -16.53
C PRO A 376 8.42 10.97 -15.92
N GLN A 377 8.40 10.86 -14.58
CA GLN A 377 7.27 10.29 -13.83
C GLN A 377 5.95 10.99 -14.10
N GLU A 378 5.97 12.29 -14.39
CA GLU A 378 4.79 13.13 -14.66
C GLU A 378 3.96 12.57 -15.81
N VAL A 379 4.61 11.93 -16.79
CA VAL A 379 3.96 11.38 -17.98
C VAL A 379 3.42 9.99 -17.74
N SER A 380 4.15 9.16 -17.00
CA SER A 380 3.84 7.73 -16.90
C SER A 380 3.06 7.34 -15.64
N ALA A 381 3.10 8.15 -14.58
CA ALA A 381 2.49 7.82 -13.30
C ALA A 381 0.95 7.93 -13.31
N ALA A 382 0.40 8.90 -14.05
CA ALA A 382 -1.02 9.27 -14.04
C ALA A 382 -1.63 9.47 -12.61
N THR A 383 -0.78 9.69 -11.60
CA THR A 383 -1.12 9.82 -10.18
C THR A 383 0.09 10.36 -9.40
N SER A 384 -0.11 10.77 -8.14
CA SER A 384 0.97 11.27 -7.26
C SER A 384 1.14 10.39 -6.02
N PRO A 385 2.29 10.47 -5.31
CA PRO A 385 2.42 9.81 -4.01
C PRO A 385 1.38 10.22 -2.98
N GLN A 386 0.91 11.48 -3.00
CA GLN A 386 -0.20 11.90 -2.15
C GLN A 386 -1.48 11.13 -2.49
N SER A 387 -1.72 10.86 -3.78
CA SER A 387 -2.88 10.08 -4.22
C SER A 387 -2.86 8.65 -3.68
N MET A 388 -1.66 8.03 -3.56
CA MET A 388 -1.50 6.69 -2.97
C MET A 388 -1.93 6.66 -1.50
N LYS A 389 -1.53 7.68 -0.74
CA LYS A 389 -1.76 7.79 0.71
C LYS A 389 -3.17 8.24 1.08
N THR A 390 -3.88 8.84 0.14
CA THR A 390 -5.23 9.37 0.34
C THR A 390 -6.19 8.66 -0.62
N PRO A 391 -6.55 7.39 -0.35
CA PRO A 391 -7.58 6.73 -1.14
C PRO A 391 -8.91 7.50 -1.02
N LEU A 392 -9.79 7.30 -2.00
CA LEU A 392 -11.15 7.86 -1.95
C LEU A 392 -11.90 7.33 -0.73
N GLU A 393 -12.61 8.21 -0.04
CA GLU A 393 -13.45 7.83 1.09
C GLU A 393 -14.77 7.27 0.57
N VAL A 394 -15.24 6.17 1.14
CA VAL A 394 -16.46 5.50 0.71
C VAL A 394 -17.36 5.23 1.90
N HIS A 395 -18.63 5.60 1.81
CA HIS A 395 -19.63 5.29 2.82
C HIS A 395 -20.98 4.90 2.21
N LEU A 396 -21.77 4.14 2.97
CA LEU A 396 -23.15 3.81 2.61
C LEU A 396 -24.06 4.99 3.00
N LYS A 397 -25.06 5.28 2.16
CA LYS A 397 -26.05 6.34 2.38
C LYS A 397 -27.25 5.84 3.16
#